data_AF-A0A969UA72-F1
#
_entry.id   AF-A0A969UA72-F1
#
_cell.length_a   1.000
_cell.length_b   1.000
_cell.length_c   1.000
_cell.angle_alpha   90.00
_cell.angle_beta   90.00
_cell.angle_gamma   90.00
#
_symmetry.space_group_name_H-M   'P 1'
#
loop_
_entity.id
_entity.type
_entity.pdbx_description
1 polymer ?
#
loop_
_entity_poly.entity_id
_entity_poly.type
_entity_poly.pdbx_seq_one_letter_code
_entity_poly.pdbx_strand_id
1 'polypeptide(L)'
;MQDEDLRVALEWVKDKHLSDEARRFLSASQTAQLSEADQEINETNNEELNEVRQDNKRLGKKQERLALIGVAAAAVATGLEVLTLLWQSVIPCQATEIRNDGRCVARLLTESRMSSGEVSLFPAIDNFEQRRGMSAFVKPDYEKAATFFGNALSLKPRSPEAQIYLNNTKARLKGNPYVLAAIVPTDVSPTSSNEVLRGIADAQNQYNENTQNDSSSC
;
A
#
# COMPACT_ATOMS: atom_id res chain seq x y z
N MET A 1 -30.94 67.38 7.71
CA MET A 1 -31.83 68.51 7.35
C MET A 1 -32.09 68.35 5.87
N GLN A 2 -33.31 68.00 5.51
CA GLN A 2 -33.63 67.32 4.25
C GLN A 2 -33.49 68.24 3.04
N ASP A 3 -32.96 67.65 1.96
CA ASP A 3 -32.68 68.22 0.63
C ASP A 3 -33.81 69.11 0.07
N GLU A 4 -35.06 68.85 0.46
CA GLU A 4 -36.25 69.60 0.04
C GLU A 4 -36.30 71.04 0.59
N ASP A 5 -35.90 71.26 1.85
CA ASP A 5 -35.86 72.62 2.44
C ASP A 5 -34.78 73.47 1.79
N LEU A 6 -33.66 72.85 1.38
CA LEU A 6 -32.57 73.53 0.69
C LEU A 6 -33.00 73.99 -0.70
N ARG A 7 -33.79 73.18 -1.42
CA ARG A 7 -34.33 73.53 -2.74
C ARG A 7 -35.30 74.71 -2.67
N VAL A 8 -36.20 74.71 -1.68
CA VAL A 8 -37.16 75.81 -1.46
C VAL A 8 -36.45 77.11 -1.11
N ALA A 9 -35.40 77.05 -0.27
CA ALA A 9 -34.61 78.23 0.09
C ALA A 9 -33.82 78.78 -1.11
N LEU A 10 -33.23 77.93 -1.95
CA LEU A 10 -32.51 78.33 -3.16
C LEU A 10 -33.42 78.98 -4.20
N GLU A 11 -34.66 78.49 -4.33
CA GLU A 11 -35.66 79.04 -5.24
C GLU A 11 -36.16 80.43 -4.79
N TRP A 12 -36.31 80.65 -3.48
CA TRP A 12 -36.67 81.95 -2.91
C TRP A 12 -35.59 83.03 -3.09
N VAL A 13 -34.31 82.65 -3.06
CA VAL A 13 -33.17 83.59 -3.23
C VAL A 13 -33.07 84.13 -4.66
N LYS A 14 -33.59 83.39 -5.65
CA LYS A 14 -33.40 83.67 -7.08
C LYS A 14 -34.11 84.94 -7.56
N ASP A 15 -35.15 85.37 -6.84
CA ASP A 15 -36.02 86.50 -7.23
C ASP A 15 -35.78 87.78 -6.39
N LYS A 16 -34.76 87.77 -5.51
CA LYS A 16 -34.47 88.91 -4.62
C LYS A 16 -33.07 89.50 -4.86
N HIS A 17 -32.99 90.82 -5.00
CA HIS A 17 -31.74 91.58 -4.98
C HIS A 17 -31.11 91.54 -3.57
N LEU A 18 -30.45 90.44 -3.22
CA LEU A 18 -29.68 90.34 -1.98
C LEU A 18 -28.48 91.28 -2.04
N SER A 19 -28.30 92.07 -0.97
CA SER A 19 -27.07 92.83 -0.72
C SER A 19 -25.86 91.89 -0.70
N ASP A 20 -24.69 92.38 -1.13
CA ASP A 20 -23.46 91.59 -1.20
C ASP A 20 -23.04 91.03 0.16
N GLU A 21 -23.40 91.70 1.25
CA GLU A 21 -23.18 91.22 2.61
C GLU A 21 -24.01 89.97 2.91
N ALA A 22 -25.28 89.95 2.55
CA ALA A 22 -26.15 88.79 2.74
C ALA A 22 -25.67 87.57 1.94
N ARG A 23 -25.12 87.79 0.73
CA ARG A 23 -24.49 86.72 -0.06
C ARG A 23 -23.27 86.13 0.63
N ARG A 24 -22.41 86.98 1.21
CA ARG A 24 -21.22 86.53 1.95
C ARG A 24 -21.60 85.71 3.18
N PHE A 25 -22.62 86.13 3.92
CA PHE A 25 -23.12 85.37 5.06
C PHE A 25 -23.65 84.00 4.64
N LEU A 26 -24.45 83.93 3.58
CA LEU A 26 -24.97 82.66 3.07
C LEU A 26 -23.84 81.74 2.59
N SER A 27 -22.87 82.25 1.84
CA SER A 27 -21.73 81.44 1.41
C SER A 27 -20.87 80.95 2.58
N ALA A 28 -20.63 81.81 3.58
CA ALA A 28 -19.85 81.44 4.76
C ALA A 28 -20.58 80.37 5.59
N SER A 29 -21.89 80.52 5.77
CA SER A 29 -22.73 79.53 6.44
C SER A 29 -22.72 78.18 5.72
N GLN A 30 -22.79 78.19 4.39
CA GLN A 30 -22.74 76.96 3.59
C GLN A 30 -21.37 76.29 3.68
N THR A 31 -20.28 77.05 3.63
CA THR A 31 -18.93 76.49 3.78
C THR A 31 -18.67 75.91 5.17
N ALA A 32 -19.23 76.52 6.23
CA ALA A 32 -19.12 75.99 7.58
C ALA A 32 -19.83 74.63 7.71
N GLN A 33 -21.05 74.52 7.18
CA GLN A 33 -21.81 73.27 7.17
C GLN A 33 -21.11 72.17 6.36
N LEU A 34 -20.52 72.51 5.21
CA LEU A 34 -19.74 71.55 4.42
C LEU A 34 -18.50 71.07 5.18
N SER A 35 -17.80 71.97 5.88
CA SER A 35 -16.61 71.60 6.67
C SER A 35 -16.93 70.70 7.87
N GLU A 36 -18.08 70.91 8.52
CA GLU A 36 -18.55 70.04 9.61
C GLU A 36 -18.91 68.64 9.09
N ALA A 37 -19.60 68.56 7.94
CA ALA A 37 -19.92 67.29 7.31
C ALA A 37 -18.67 66.52 6.86
N ASP A 38 -17.66 67.20 6.30
CA ASP A 38 -16.39 66.59 5.91
C ASP A 38 -15.62 66.07 7.13
N GLN A 39 -15.72 66.75 8.29
CA GLN A 39 -15.09 66.30 9.52
C GLN A 39 -15.76 65.02 10.04
N GLU A 40 -17.09 64.96 10.07
CA GLU A 40 -17.84 63.77 10.50
C GLU A 40 -17.57 62.56 9.60
N ILE A 41 -17.50 62.77 8.27
CA ILE A 41 -17.14 61.73 7.30
C ILE A 41 -15.71 61.22 7.57
N ASN A 42 -14.75 62.12 7.82
CA ASN A 42 -13.37 61.72 8.10
C ASN A 42 -13.24 60.95 9.42
N GLU A 43 -13.98 61.34 10.46
CA GLU A 43 -14.00 60.63 11.73
C GLU A 43 -14.58 59.22 11.57
N THR A 44 -15.70 59.08 10.85
CA THR A 44 -16.35 57.79 10.57
C THR A 44 -15.43 56.87 9.76
N ASN A 45 -14.83 57.39 8.69
CA ASN A 45 -13.90 56.62 7.86
C ASN A 45 -12.66 56.15 8.65
N ASN A 46 -12.16 56.99 9.57
CA ASN A 46 -11.03 56.62 10.42
C ASN A 46 -11.41 55.54 11.43
N GLU A 47 -12.64 55.54 11.95
CA GLU A 47 -13.13 54.49 12.85
C GLU A 47 -13.28 53.15 12.11
N GLU A 48 -13.93 53.14 10.94
CA GLU A 48 -14.06 51.94 10.09
C GLU A 48 -12.69 51.38 9.67
N LEU A 49 -11.76 52.26 9.26
CA LEU A 49 -10.42 51.86 8.88
C LEU A 49 -9.66 51.22 10.06
N ASN A 50 -9.85 51.75 11.27
CA ASN A 50 -9.24 51.19 12.47
C ASN A 50 -9.83 49.83 12.82
N GLU A 51 -11.13 49.63 12.65
CA GLU A 51 -11.79 48.32 12.84
C GLU A 51 -11.24 47.28 11.86
N VAL A 52 -11.22 47.60 10.56
CA VAL A 52 -10.64 46.73 9.52
C VAL A 52 -9.17 46.41 9.82
N ARG A 53 -8.41 47.39 10.31
CA ARG A 53 -7.00 47.19 10.69
C ARG A 53 -6.86 46.27 11.88
N GLN A 54 -7.76 46.35 12.87
CA GLN A 54 -7.76 45.45 14.02
C GLN A 54 -8.13 44.01 13.59
N ASP A 55 -9.09 43.86 12.70
CA ASP A 55 -9.50 42.54 12.20
C ASP A 55 -8.42 41.88 11.35
N ASN A 56 -7.74 42.63 10.48
CA ASN A 56 -6.58 42.13 9.74
C ASN A 56 -5.45 41.66 10.69
N LYS A 57 -5.22 42.36 11.81
CA LYS A 57 -4.26 41.92 12.85
C LYS A 57 -4.73 40.63 13.54
N ARG A 58 -6.04 40.47 13.82
CA ARG A 58 -6.61 39.25 14.41
C ARG A 58 -6.51 38.06 13.45
N LEU A 59 -6.75 38.28 12.15
CA LEU A 59 -6.61 37.28 11.09
C LEU A 59 -5.17 36.79 10.96
N GLY A 60 -4.18 37.70 10.92
CA GLY A 60 -2.76 37.34 10.89
C GLY A 60 -2.33 36.46 12.07
N LYS A 61 -2.75 36.82 13.30
CA LYS A 61 -2.46 36.00 14.50
C LYS A 61 -3.13 34.63 14.47
N LYS A 62 -4.33 34.50 13.90
CA LYS A 62 -4.99 33.19 13.70
C LYS A 62 -4.21 32.35 12.67
N GLN A 63 -3.74 32.97 11.60
CA GLN A 63 -2.98 32.31 10.54
C GLN A 63 -1.64 31.78 11.06
N GLU A 64 -0.91 32.53 11.89
CA GLU A 64 0.31 32.05 12.57
C GLU A 64 0.04 30.87 13.52
N ARG A 65 -1.04 30.93 14.32
CA ARG A 65 -1.42 29.83 15.21
C ARG A 65 -1.81 28.56 14.45
N LEU A 66 -2.49 28.69 13.31
CA LEU A 66 -2.84 27.55 12.45
C LEU A 66 -1.60 26.93 11.77
N ALA A 67 -0.63 27.75 11.34
CA ALA A 67 0.63 27.26 10.77
C ALA A 67 1.43 26.43 11.79
N LEU A 68 1.51 26.87 13.06
CA LEU A 68 2.17 26.13 14.15
C LEU A 68 1.51 24.77 14.44
N ILE A 69 0.17 24.69 14.42
CA ILE A 69 -0.56 23.42 14.63
C ILE A 69 -0.35 22.46 13.44
N GLY A 70 -0.32 22.98 12.21
CA GLY A 70 -0.07 22.17 11.01
C GLY A 70 1.30 21.48 11.00
N VAL A 71 2.35 22.17 11.46
CA VAL A 71 3.72 21.60 11.54
C VAL A 71 3.81 20.49 12.59
N ALA A 72 3.14 20.63 13.73
CA ALA A 72 3.12 19.60 14.78
C ALA A 72 2.37 18.31 14.33
N ALA A 73 1.29 18.45 13.54
CA ALA A 73 0.54 17.31 13.02
C ALA A 73 1.32 16.53 11.93
N ALA A 74 2.11 17.22 11.10
CA ALA A 74 2.89 16.60 10.02
C ALA A 74 4.01 15.69 10.56
N ALA A 75 4.68 16.06 11.65
CA ALA A 75 5.74 15.25 12.25
C ALA A 75 5.24 13.92 12.85
N VAL A 76 3.98 13.86 13.29
CA VAL A 76 3.35 12.63 13.81
C VAL A 76 2.92 11.70 12.66
N ALA A 77 2.44 12.26 11.54
CA ALA A 77 2.03 11.49 10.37
C ALA A 77 3.21 10.78 9.68
N THR A 78 4.35 11.46 9.51
CA THR A 78 5.54 10.84 8.88
C THR A 78 6.15 9.71 9.72
N GLY A 79 6.01 9.76 11.05
CA GLY A 79 6.46 8.68 11.94
C GLY A 79 5.59 7.42 11.82
N LEU A 80 4.26 7.58 11.70
CA LEU A 80 3.33 6.46 11.48
C LEU A 80 3.51 5.83 10.10
N GLU A 81 3.78 6.62 9.06
CA GLU A 81 3.99 6.09 7.70
C GLU A 81 5.30 5.29 7.59
N VAL A 82 6.40 5.75 8.19
CA VAL A 82 7.65 4.97 8.23
C VAL A 82 7.49 3.71 9.08
N LEU A 83 6.75 3.76 10.19
CA LEU A 83 6.46 2.59 11.02
C LEU A 83 5.56 1.56 10.32
N THR A 84 4.59 2.01 9.52
CA THR A 84 3.72 1.11 8.73
C THR A 84 4.44 0.49 7.54
N LEU A 85 5.34 1.23 6.86
CA LEU A 85 6.23 0.67 5.83
C LEU A 85 7.22 -0.35 6.43
N LEU A 86 7.74 -0.08 7.63
CA LEU A 86 8.57 -1.04 8.36
C LEU A 86 7.78 -2.25 8.86
N TRP A 87 6.49 -2.13 9.22
CA TRP A 87 5.64 -3.27 9.57
C TRP A 87 5.26 -4.15 8.37
N GLN A 88 5.01 -3.57 7.18
CA GLN A 88 4.71 -4.35 5.97
C GLN A 88 5.85 -5.30 5.57
N SER A 89 7.10 -4.95 5.87
CA SER A 89 8.25 -5.82 5.57
C SER A 89 8.39 -7.01 6.52
N VAL A 90 7.73 -6.98 7.68
CA VAL A 90 7.74 -8.04 8.71
C VAL A 90 6.46 -8.88 8.75
N ILE A 91 5.42 -8.57 7.97
CA ILE A 91 4.23 -9.42 7.90
C ILE A 91 4.68 -10.80 7.38
N PRO A 92 4.61 -11.86 8.19
CA PRO A 92 4.78 -13.20 7.66
C PRO A 92 3.63 -13.43 6.68
N CYS A 93 3.94 -13.87 5.46
CA CYS A 93 2.90 -14.17 4.49
C CYS A 93 1.88 -15.13 5.13
N GLN A 94 0.59 -14.95 4.83
CA GLN A 94 -0.44 -15.86 5.34
C GLN A 94 -0.10 -17.30 4.92
N ALA A 95 -0.57 -18.30 5.66
CA ALA A 95 -0.18 -19.70 5.48
C ALA A 95 -0.40 -20.25 4.05
N THR A 96 -1.16 -19.54 3.21
CA THR A 96 -1.50 -19.88 1.82
C THR A 96 -0.72 -19.09 0.76
N GLU A 97 0.27 -18.29 1.13
CA GLU A 97 1.00 -17.37 0.23
C GLU A 97 2.51 -17.63 0.23
N ILE A 98 3.17 -17.34 -0.89
CA ILE A 98 4.64 -17.44 -1.01
C ILE A 98 5.24 -16.07 -1.37
N ARG A 99 6.48 -15.81 -0.90
CA ARG A 99 7.20 -14.57 -1.23
C ARG A 99 7.94 -14.73 -2.56
N ASN A 100 7.50 -14.03 -3.58
CA ASN A 100 8.16 -13.94 -4.89
C ASN A 100 8.55 -12.47 -5.13
N ASP A 101 9.85 -12.21 -5.33
CA ASP A 101 10.40 -10.87 -5.58
C ASP A 101 9.85 -9.77 -4.64
N GLY A 102 9.97 -10.03 -3.32
CA GLY A 102 9.57 -9.08 -2.28
C GLY A 102 8.06 -8.93 -2.04
N ARG A 103 7.20 -9.57 -2.84
CA ARG A 103 5.74 -9.52 -2.67
C ARG A 103 5.18 -10.86 -2.18
N CYS A 104 4.24 -10.85 -1.24
CA CYS A 104 3.44 -12.04 -0.94
C CYS A 104 2.43 -12.17 -2.09
N VAL A 105 2.55 -13.26 -2.84
CA VAL A 105 1.56 -13.63 -3.85
C VAL A 105 0.75 -14.79 -3.29
N ALA A 106 -0.56 -14.77 -3.53
CA ALA A 106 -1.39 -15.95 -3.36
C ALA A 106 -0.63 -17.12 -4.00
N ARG A 107 -0.48 -18.24 -3.27
CA ARG A 107 0.00 -19.46 -3.90
C ARG A 107 -1.06 -19.82 -4.91
N LEU A 108 -0.87 -19.37 -6.14
CA LEU A 108 -1.73 -19.69 -7.25
C LEU A 108 -1.62 -21.20 -7.36
N LEU A 109 -2.61 -21.92 -6.85
CA LEU A 109 -2.83 -23.34 -7.12
C LEU A 109 -3.28 -23.48 -8.58
N THR A 110 -2.71 -22.72 -9.52
CA THR A 110 -2.71 -23.14 -10.91
C THR A 110 -1.76 -24.31 -11.01
N GLU A 111 -2.32 -25.49 -10.75
CA GLU A 111 -2.34 -26.57 -11.74
C GLU A 111 -0.98 -27.04 -12.29
N SER A 112 0.12 -26.95 -11.52
CA SER A 112 1.18 -27.93 -11.71
C SER A 112 0.76 -29.22 -11.00
N ARG A 113 -0.17 -29.96 -11.61
CA ARG A 113 -0.45 -31.39 -11.29
C ARG A 113 0.76 -32.29 -11.60
N MET A 114 1.82 -31.70 -12.13
CA MET A 114 3.10 -32.33 -12.39
C MET A 114 4.06 -31.98 -11.25
N SER A 115 4.75 -33.00 -10.73
CA SER A 115 5.80 -32.81 -9.74
C SER A 115 6.95 -33.76 -10.01
N SER A 116 8.17 -33.24 -9.96
CA SER A 116 9.40 -34.04 -9.90
C SER A 116 9.92 -34.17 -8.45
N GLY A 117 9.34 -33.43 -7.52
CA GLY A 117 9.79 -33.33 -6.13
C GLY A 117 9.51 -31.98 -5.47
N GLU A 118 8.92 -31.03 -6.19
CA GLU A 118 8.70 -29.65 -5.73
C GLU A 118 7.41 -29.50 -4.92
N VAL A 119 6.37 -30.23 -5.29
CA VAL A 119 5.02 -30.17 -4.70
C VAL A 119 4.48 -31.57 -4.48
N SER A 120 3.47 -31.75 -3.63
CA SER A 120 2.88 -33.08 -3.48
C SER A 120 1.78 -33.35 -4.50
N LEU A 121 1.72 -34.59 -4.97
CA LEU A 121 0.67 -35.14 -5.83
C LEU A 121 -0.61 -35.47 -5.05
N PHE A 122 -0.52 -35.61 -3.73
CA PHE A 122 -1.66 -35.93 -2.86
C PHE A 122 -1.91 -34.81 -1.83
N PRO A 123 -3.16 -34.42 -1.59
CA PRO A 123 -3.48 -33.26 -0.75
C PRO A 123 -3.10 -33.43 0.74
N ALA A 124 -2.90 -34.66 1.22
CA ALA A 124 -2.60 -34.96 2.62
C ALA A 124 -1.13 -35.39 2.81
N ILE A 125 -0.27 -34.42 3.14
CA ILE A 125 1.12 -34.70 3.52
C ILE A 125 1.23 -34.69 5.04
N ASP A 126 1.09 -35.86 5.65
CA ASP A 126 1.31 -36.05 7.10
C ASP A 126 2.80 -36.26 7.46
N ASN A 127 3.69 -36.11 6.47
CA ASN A 127 5.11 -36.35 6.66
C ASN A 127 5.91 -35.03 6.64
N PHE A 128 6.37 -34.60 7.82
CA PHE A 128 7.15 -33.38 7.95
C PHE A 128 8.51 -33.43 7.25
N GLU A 129 9.18 -34.59 7.26
CA GLU A 129 10.45 -34.79 6.56
C GLU A 129 10.26 -34.73 5.04
N GLN A 130 9.15 -35.24 4.50
CA GLN A 130 8.81 -35.07 3.08
C GLN A 130 8.67 -33.59 2.71
N ARG A 131 8.05 -32.77 3.58
CA ARG A 131 7.95 -31.31 3.37
C ARG A 131 9.30 -30.61 3.36
N ARG A 132 10.22 -31.02 4.23
CA ARG A 132 11.60 -30.52 4.23
C ARG A 132 12.35 -30.95 2.96
N GLY A 133 12.16 -32.18 2.51
CA GLY A 133 12.72 -32.70 1.27
C GLY A 133 12.29 -31.89 0.05
N MET A 134 10.98 -31.61 -0.10
CA MET A 134 10.48 -30.78 -1.20
C MET A 134 11.04 -29.35 -1.15
N SER A 135 11.12 -28.76 0.05
CA SER A 135 11.69 -27.40 0.23
C SER A 135 13.16 -27.34 -0.16
N ALA A 136 13.95 -28.38 0.17
CA ALA A 136 15.34 -28.50 -0.25
C ALA A 136 15.47 -28.75 -1.77
N PHE A 137 14.59 -29.58 -2.33
CA PHE A 137 14.57 -29.91 -3.76
C PHE A 137 14.31 -28.68 -4.64
N VAL A 138 13.41 -27.79 -4.22
CA VAL A 138 13.14 -26.50 -4.89
C VAL A 138 14.34 -25.55 -4.85
N LYS A 139 15.23 -25.69 -3.85
CA LYS A 139 16.44 -24.85 -3.67
C LYS A 139 17.70 -25.48 -4.28
N PRO A 140 17.54 -26.33 -5.31
CA PRO A 140 18.49 -27.35 -5.75
C PRO A 140 19.45 -27.95 -4.71
N ASP A 141 19.06 -28.03 -3.44
CA ASP A 141 19.90 -28.61 -2.38
C ASP A 141 19.64 -30.12 -2.33
N TYR A 142 20.12 -30.82 -3.36
CA TYR A 142 19.79 -32.22 -3.58
C TYR A 142 20.38 -33.16 -2.51
N GLU A 143 21.50 -32.80 -1.89
CA GLU A 143 22.07 -33.58 -0.78
C GLU A 143 21.14 -33.57 0.44
N LYS A 144 20.65 -32.37 0.85
CA LYS A 144 19.67 -32.28 1.93
C LYS A 144 18.33 -32.87 1.55
N ALA A 145 17.89 -32.66 0.31
CA ALA A 145 16.64 -33.25 -0.17
C ALA A 145 16.68 -34.79 -0.09
N ALA A 146 17.78 -35.42 -0.49
CA ALA A 146 17.94 -36.87 -0.41
C ALA A 146 17.89 -37.37 1.04
N THR A 147 18.53 -36.64 1.96
CA THR A 147 18.50 -36.95 3.39
C THR A 147 17.07 -36.88 3.94
N PHE A 148 16.36 -35.78 3.67
CA PHE A 148 14.98 -35.59 4.15
C PHE A 148 13.99 -36.57 3.54
N PHE A 149 14.10 -36.90 2.23
CA PHE A 149 13.25 -37.93 1.63
C PHE A 149 13.57 -39.34 2.15
N GLY A 150 14.84 -39.63 2.44
CA GLY A 150 15.24 -40.86 3.14
C GLY A 150 14.59 -40.96 4.52
N ASN A 151 14.65 -39.91 5.32
CA ASN A 151 13.97 -39.84 6.62
C ASN A 151 12.44 -39.98 6.48
N ALA A 152 11.86 -39.37 5.44
CA ALA A 152 10.44 -39.50 5.16
C ALA A 152 10.02 -40.96 4.92
N LEU A 153 10.85 -41.74 4.22
CA LEU A 153 10.64 -43.17 4.02
C LEU A 153 10.85 -43.98 5.31
N SER A 154 11.78 -43.61 6.19
CA SER A 154 11.89 -44.25 7.51
C SER A 154 10.60 -44.12 8.33
N LEU A 155 9.89 -43.00 8.20
CA LEU A 155 8.58 -42.78 8.85
C LEU A 155 7.42 -43.48 8.12
N LYS A 156 7.47 -43.53 6.78
CA LYS A 156 6.45 -44.17 5.94
C LYS A 156 7.09 -44.98 4.81
N PRO A 157 7.54 -46.23 5.08
CA PRO A 157 8.38 -47.02 4.16
C PRO A 157 7.77 -47.36 2.80
N ARG A 158 6.43 -47.31 2.67
CA ARG A 158 5.71 -47.64 1.44
C ARG A 158 5.07 -46.44 0.77
N SER A 159 5.60 -45.24 1.00
CA SER A 159 5.16 -44.01 0.34
C SER A 159 5.72 -43.95 -1.08
N PRO A 160 4.92 -44.20 -2.13
CA PRO A 160 5.43 -44.19 -3.50
C PRO A 160 5.92 -42.80 -3.92
N GLU A 161 5.24 -41.75 -3.47
CA GLU A 161 5.61 -40.36 -3.75
C GLU A 161 6.97 -39.99 -3.14
N ALA A 162 7.21 -40.33 -1.86
CA ALA A 162 8.49 -40.04 -1.22
C ALA A 162 9.64 -40.83 -1.87
N GLN A 163 9.38 -42.07 -2.31
CA GLN A 163 10.36 -42.90 -3.02
C GLN A 163 10.70 -42.30 -4.39
N ILE A 164 9.70 -41.86 -5.17
CA ILE A 164 9.91 -41.17 -6.45
C ILE A 164 10.74 -39.91 -6.24
N TYR A 165 10.44 -39.11 -5.21
CA TYR A 165 11.19 -37.87 -4.96
C TYR A 165 12.62 -38.13 -4.52
N LEU A 166 12.87 -39.17 -3.72
CA LEU A 166 14.22 -39.61 -3.42
C LEU A 166 14.97 -40.05 -4.69
N ASN A 167 14.33 -40.85 -5.55
CA ASN A 167 14.91 -41.33 -6.80
C ASN A 167 15.24 -40.18 -7.75
N ASN A 168 14.34 -39.21 -7.91
CA ASN A 168 14.56 -38.02 -8.72
C ASN A 168 15.71 -37.18 -8.16
N THR A 169 15.79 -37.04 -6.84
CA THR A 169 16.89 -36.32 -6.17
C THR A 169 18.24 -36.99 -6.44
N LYS A 170 18.32 -38.32 -6.29
CA LYS A 170 19.53 -39.10 -6.60
C LYS A 170 19.93 -38.96 -8.07
N ALA A 171 18.98 -38.99 -8.99
CA ALA A 171 19.26 -38.82 -10.41
C ALA A 171 19.79 -37.41 -10.73
N ARG A 172 19.28 -36.38 -10.06
CA ARG A 172 19.77 -34.99 -10.20
C ARG A 172 21.18 -34.82 -9.62
N LEU A 173 21.51 -35.46 -8.49
CA LEU A 173 22.87 -35.50 -7.95
C LEU A 173 23.88 -36.10 -8.93
N LYS A 174 23.47 -37.11 -9.70
CA LYS A 174 24.32 -37.71 -10.75
C LYS A 174 24.51 -36.80 -11.98
N GLY A 175 23.72 -35.73 -12.12
CA GLY A 175 23.90 -34.70 -13.15
C GLY A 175 23.23 -34.95 -14.52
N ASN A 176 22.95 -36.19 -14.91
CA ASN A 176 22.31 -36.50 -16.20
C ASN A 176 21.07 -37.42 -16.06
N PRO A 177 19.95 -36.90 -15.51
CA PRO A 177 18.75 -37.70 -15.29
C PRO A 177 18.01 -38.00 -16.61
N TYR A 178 17.56 -39.24 -16.77
CA TYR A 178 16.54 -39.58 -17.77
C TYR A 178 15.15 -39.20 -17.22
N VAL A 179 14.36 -38.48 -18.01
CA VAL A 179 13.07 -37.93 -17.56
C VAL A 179 11.92 -38.67 -18.24
N LEU A 180 10.98 -39.17 -17.43
CA LEU A 180 9.73 -39.77 -17.87
C LEU A 180 8.56 -39.07 -17.18
N ALA A 181 7.52 -38.75 -17.94
CA ALA A 181 6.26 -38.25 -17.40
C ALA A 181 5.28 -39.41 -17.16
N ALA A 182 4.72 -39.48 -15.97
CA ALA A 182 3.63 -40.41 -15.63
C ALA A 182 2.38 -39.60 -15.27
N ILE A 183 1.24 -40.02 -15.81
CA ILE A 183 -0.06 -39.37 -15.56
C ILE A 183 -0.92 -40.37 -14.79
N VAL A 184 -1.34 -39.97 -13.60
CA VAL A 184 -2.22 -40.78 -12.75
C VAL A 184 -3.39 -39.93 -12.24
N PRO A 185 -4.60 -40.49 -12.15
CA PRO A 185 -5.79 -39.77 -11.73
C PRO A 185 -5.89 -39.71 -10.19
N THR A 186 -5.11 -38.82 -9.57
CA THR A 186 -4.98 -38.72 -8.10
C THR A 186 -6.28 -38.30 -7.38
N ASP A 187 -7.15 -37.52 -8.03
CA ASP A 187 -8.38 -37.01 -7.41
C ASP A 187 -9.50 -38.05 -7.36
N VAL A 188 -9.64 -38.85 -8.43
CA VAL A 188 -10.77 -39.77 -8.59
C VAL A 188 -10.44 -41.20 -8.13
N SER A 189 -9.17 -41.61 -8.18
CA SER A 189 -8.74 -42.94 -7.73
C SER A 189 -7.36 -42.89 -7.06
N PRO A 190 -7.25 -42.27 -5.87
CA PRO A 190 -5.97 -42.12 -5.16
C PRO A 190 -5.32 -43.46 -4.81
N THR A 191 -6.09 -44.50 -4.49
CA THR A 191 -5.56 -45.84 -4.18
C THR A 191 -4.92 -46.48 -5.41
N SER A 192 -5.63 -46.52 -6.54
CA SER A 192 -5.09 -47.05 -7.80
C SER A 192 -3.88 -46.26 -8.28
N SER A 193 -3.95 -44.92 -8.18
CA SER A 193 -2.82 -44.04 -8.50
C SER A 193 -1.60 -44.34 -7.63
N ASN A 194 -1.79 -44.60 -6.33
CA ASN A 194 -0.68 -44.97 -5.44
C ASN A 194 -0.02 -46.30 -5.83
N GLU A 195 -0.78 -47.31 -6.24
CA GLU A 195 -0.21 -48.60 -6.67
C GLU A 195 0.55 -48.47 -8.00
N VAL A 196 0.03 -47.67 -8.94
CA VAL A 196 0.75 -47.34 -10.19
C VAL A 196 2.06 -46.60 -9.88
N LEU A 197 1.99 -45.56 -9.02
CA LEU A 197 3.18 -44.82 -8.60
C LEU A 197 4.17 -45.70 -7.83
N ARG A 198 3.71 -46.71 -7.08
CA ARG A 198 4.59 -47.68 -6.39
C ARG A 198 5.39 -48.51 -7.39
N GLY A 199 4.74 -49.05 -8.42
CA GLY A 199 5.43 -49.75 -9.50
C GLY A 199 6.46 -48.87 -10.22
N ILE A 200 6.11 -47.59 -10.47
CA ILE A 200 7.04 -46.61 -11.06
C ILE A 200 8.23 -46.37 -10.12
N ALA A 201 7.99 -46.18 -8.83
CA ALA A 201 9.02 -45.93 -7.84
C ALA A 201 10.03 -47.10 -7.75
N ASP A 202 9.52 -48.33 -7.74
CA ASP A 202 10.33 -49.55 -7.69
C ASP A 202 11.19 -49.70 -8.95
N ALA A 203 10.60 -49.48 -10.14
CA ALA A 203 11.32 -49.51 -11.40
C ALA A 203 12.42 -48.43 -11.48
N GLN A 204 12.12 -47.21 -11.04
CA GLN A 204 13.11 -46.13 -10.96
C GLN A 204 14.24 -46.46 -9.98
N ASN A 205 13.94 -47.09 -8.83
CA ASN A 205 14.95 -47.45 -7.86
C ASN A 205 15.91 -48.51 -8.43
N GLN A 206 15.38 -49.57 -9.05
CA GLN A 206 16.18 -50.59 -9.72
C GLN A 206 17.08 -50.00 -10.81
N TYR A 207 16.55 -49.11 -11.64
CA TYR A 207 17.34 -48.42 -12.67
C TYR A 207 18.47 -47.57 -12.06
N ASN A 208 18.16 -46.81 -11.00
CA ASN A 208 19.14 -45.97 -10.33
C ASN A 208 20.26 -46.77 -9.62
N GLU A 209 19.96 -47.96 -9.11
CA GLU A 209 20.91 -48.87 -8.47
C GLU A 209 21.79 -49.57 -9.51
N ASN A 210 21.21 -50.11 -10.58
CA ASN A 210 21.98 -50.78 -11.63
C ASN A 210 22.97 -49.83 -12.33
N THR A 211 22.54 -48.58 -12.59
CA THR A 211 23.43 -47.55 -13.15
C THR A 211 24.56 -47.12 -12.20
N GLN A 212 24.45 -47.36 -10.88
CA GLN A 212 25.58 -47.13 -9.96
C GLN A 212 26.66 -48.20 -10.12
N ASN A 213 26.26 -49.46 -10.27
CA ASN A 213 27.18 -50.59 -10.38
C ASN A 213 28.02 -50.52 -11.67
N ASP A 214 27.46 -50.01 -12.77
CA ASP A 214 28.18 -49.84 -14.04
C ASP A 214 29.21 -48.70 -13.97
N SER A 215 28.93 -47.62 -13.24
CA SER A 215 29.84 -46.48 -13.08
C SER A 215 31.05 -46.73 -12.17
N SER A 216 31.05 -47.83 -11.40
CA SER A 216 32.18 -48.28 -10.58
C SER A 216 33.10 -49.29 -11.28
N SER A 217 32.86 -49.61 -12.55
CA SER A 217 33.61 -50.60 -13.33
C SER A 217 34.51 -50.00 -14.43
N CYS A 218 34.79 -48.70 -14.41
CA CYS A 218 35.72 -48.04 -15.33
C CYS A 218 36.95 -47.53 -14.59
#